data_AF-A0A7V5C339-F1
#
_entry.id   AF-A0A7V5C339-F1
#
_cell.length_a   1.000
_cell.length_b   1.000
_cell.length_c   1.000
_cell.angle_alpha   90.00
_cell.angle_beta   90.00
_cell.angle_gamma   90.00
#
_symmetry.space_group_name_H-M   'P 1'
#
loop_
_entity.id
_entity.type
_entity.pdbx_description
1 polymer ?
#
loop_
_entity_poly.entity_id
_entity_poly.type
_entity_poly.pdbx_seq_one_letter_code
_entity_poly.pdbx_strand_id
1 'polypeptide(L)'
;IFEYYGIKPQENHIKMGTLGKAYGSYGAYILASAQIISFLENRGKPIIYSTAPSVFDTALALVNIEEVSNESDKFKKEIIKRQKIVKKSLDIDLKSLILPIPVPTNEMALKLQEALMVKKGYLVGAIRQPTVSKPILRIIPRLGSSKKALKSLLNHF
;
A
#
# COMPACT_ATOMS: atom_id res chain seq x y z
N ILE A 1 8.61 -8.13 4.70
CA ILE A 1 8.78 -8.39 6.15
C ILE A 1 9.75 -9.55 6.33
N PHE A 2 9.38 -10.80 6.03
CA PHE A 2 10.31 -11.93 6.19
C PHE A 2 11.59 -11.77 5.36
N GLU A 3 11.47 -11.59 4.04
CA GLU A 3 12.62 -11.28 3.18
C GLU A 3 13.40 -10.04 3.64
N TYR A 4 12.69 -8.93 3.88
CA TYR A 4 13.29 -7.65 4.30
C TYR A 4 14.12 -7.75 5.59
N TYR A 5 13.68 -8.55 6.56
CA TYR A 5 14.37 -8.75 7.84
C TYR A 5 15.19 -10.06 7.88
N GLY A 6 15.33 -10.78 6.76
CA GLY A 6 16.05 -12.06 6.72
C GLY A 6 15.44 -13.18 7.58
N ILE A 7 14.14 -13.10 7.89
CA ILE A 7 13.46 -14.09 8.74
C ILE A 7 13.07 -15.29 7.89
N LYS A 8 13.62 -16.47 8.22
CA LYS A 8 13.19 -17.75 7.63
C LYS A 8 11.79 -18.13 8.14
N PRO A 9 10.83 -18.47 7.26
CA PRO A 9 9.52 -18.96 7.71
C PRO A 9 9.66 -20.20 8.60
N GLN A 10 8.82 -20.29 9.65
CA GLN A 10 8.73 -21.40 10.59
C GLN A 10 7.29 -21.93 10.62
N GLU A 11 7.07 -23.13 11.14
CA GLU A 11 5.75 -23.79 11.07
C GLU A 11 4.63 -23.03 11.80
N ASN A 12 4.98 -22.29 12.84
CA ASN A 12 4.05 -21.47 13.62
C ASN A 12 3.88 -20.04 13.07
N HIS A 13 4.54 -19.69 11.96
CA HIS A 13 4.39 -18.38 11.34
C HIS A 13 3.18 -18.33 10.41
N ILE A 14 2.43 -17.23 10.54
CA ILE A 14 1.32 -16.87 9.66
C ILE A 14 1.66 -15.55 8.98
N LYS A 15 1.62 -15.53 7.65
CA LYS A 15 1.77 -14.31 6.86
C LYS A 15 0.47 -14.03 6.12
N MET A 16 -0.12 -12.87 6.40
CA MET A 16 -1.31 -12.41 5.69
C MET A 16 -0.94 -11.38 4.64
N GLY A 17 -1.72 -11.35 3.56
CA GLY A 17 -1.60 -10.34 2.52
C GLY A 17 -2.94 -9.98 1.92
N THR A 18 -2.97 -8.90 1.15
CA THR A 18 -4.15 -8.48 0.39
C THR A 18 -3.83 -8.42 -1.09
N LEU A 19 -4.81 -8.78 -1.89
CA LEU A 19 -4.77 -8.71 -3.35
C LEU A 19 -5.18 -7.30 -3.84
N GLY A 20 -5.89 -6.52 -3.03
CA GLY A 20 -6.40 -5.18 -3.38
C GLY A 20 -5.46 -4.01 -3.18
N LYS A 21 -4.14 -4.24 -3.12
CA LYS A 21 -3.13 -3.17 -3.05
C LYS A 21 -2.21 -3.22 -4.26
N ALA A 22 -0.98 -3.69 -4.07
CA ALA A 22 0.01 -3.73 -5.14
C ALA A 22 -0.41 -4.63 -6.32
N TYR A 23 -1.21 -5.67 -6.04
CA TYR A 23 -1.70 -6.61 -7.05
C TYR A 23 -3.01 -6.18 -7.72
N GLY A 24 -3.57 -5.01 -7.38
CA GLY A 24 -4.67 -4.39 -8.14
C GLY A 24 -5.94 -5.23 -8.33
N SER A 25 -6.20 -6.23 -7.48
CA SER A 25 -7.38 -7.11 -7.57
C SER A 25 -8.26 -7.01 -6.31
N TYR A 26 -9.00 -8.05 -5.95
CA TYR A 26 -9.85 -8.12 -4.76
C TYR A 26 -9.51 -9.36 -3.91
N GLY A 27 -9.67 -9.24 -2.59
CA GLY A 27 -9.47 -10.34 -1.65
C GLY A 27 -8.18 -10.26 -0.82
N ALA A 28 -7.96 -11.33 -0.06
CA ALA A 28 -6.86 -11.51 0.87
C ALA A 28 -6.44 -12.98 0.94
N TYR A 29 -5.24 -13.23 1.43
CA TYR A 29 -4.70 -14.58 1.54
C TYR A 29 -3.93 -14.78 2.85
N ILE A 30 -3.79 -16.04 3.23
CA ILE A 30 -3.00 -16.51 4.38
C ILE A 30 -1.96 -17.50 3.85
N LEU A 31 -0.70 -17.29 4.21
CA LEU A 31 0.40 -18.23 4.01
C LEU A 31 0.82 -18.75 5.38
N ALA A 32 0.70 -20.05 5.60
CA ALA A 32 1.03 -20.72 6.86
C ALA A 32 1.37 -22.19 6.60
N SER A 33 1.74 -22.93 7.64
CA SER A 33 1.91 -24.39 7.56
C SER A 33 0.59 -25.09 7.20
N ALA A 34 0.68 -26.27 6.59
CA ALA A 34 -0.49 -27.07 6.20
C ALA A 34 -1.43 -27.35 7.39
N GLN A 35 -0.87 -27.58 8.59
CA GLN A 35 -1.63 -27.78 9.81
C GLN A 35 -2.49 -26.55 10.16
N ILE A 36 -1.92 -25.34 10.07
CA ILE A 36 -2.65 -24.09 10.33
C ILE A 36 -3.71 -23.86 9.25
N ILE A 37 -3.37 -24.07 7.97
CA ILE A 37 -4.33 -23.91 6.87
C ILE A 37 -5.53 -24.85 7.06
N SER A 38 -5.28 -26.14 7.31
CA SER A 38 -6.34 -27.13 7.55
C SER A 38 -7.21 -26.76 8.76
N PHE A 39 -6.61 -26.27 9.85
CA PHE A 39 -7.38 -25.79 11.00
C PHE A 39 -8.28 -24.61 10.61
N LEU A 40 -7.77 -23.63 9.87
CA LEU A 40 -8.51 -22.44 9.44
C LEU A 40 -9.64 -22.78 8.47
N GLU A 41 -9.43 -23.71 7.54
CA GLU A 41 -10.49 -24.20 6.64
C GLU A 41 -11.64 -24.85 7.41
N ASN A 42 -11.35 -25.52 8.53
CA ASN A 42 -12.36 -26.21 9.35
C ASN A 42 -12.95 -25.37 10.49
N ARG A 43 -12.31 -24.28 10.92
CA ARG A 43 -12.74 -23.47 12.08
C ARG A 43 -12.94 -21.99 11.79
N GLY A 44 -12.38 -21.48 10.70
CA GLY A 44 -12.48 -20.08 10.32
C GLY A 44 -13.86 -19.74 9.80
N LYS A 45 -14.74 -19.19 10.65
CA LYS A 45 -16.10 -18.76 10.24
C LYS A 45 -16.11 -17.91 8.95
N PRO A 46 -15.20 -16.93 8.75
CA PRO A 46 -15.18 -16.16 7.51
C PRO A 46 -14.73 -16.96 6.27
N ILE A 47 -14.05 -18.10 6.45
CA ILE A 47 -13.67 -18.99 5.35
C ILE A 47 -14.85 -19.91 4.99
N ILE A 48 -15.57 -20.41 6.00
CA ILE A 48 -16.65 -21.39 5.84
C ILE A 48 -17.96 -20.74 5.37
N TYR A 49 -18.31 -19.58 5.93
CA TYR A 49 -19.64 -18.97 5.78
C TYR A 49 -19.64 -17.71 4.90
N SER A 50 -18.60 -17.51 4.10
CA SER A 50 -18.52 -16.41 3.15
C SER A 50 -18.48 -16.96 1.72
N THR A 51 -19.06 -16.21 0.79
CA THR A 51 -18.91 -16.49 -0.64
C THR A 51 -17.45 -16.35 -1.04
N ALA A 52 -16.96 -17.32 -1.85
CA ALA A 52 -15.62 -17.28 -2.39
C ALA A 52 -15.42 -16.05 -3.32
N PRO A 53 -14.18 -15.56 -3.48
CA PRO A 53 -13.87 -14.51 -4.44
C PRO A 53 -14.28 -14.91 -5.88
N SER A 54 -14.59 -13.91 -6.70
CA SER A 54 -14.89 -14.14 -8.12
C SER A 54 -13.71 -14.78 -8.85
N VAL A 55 -14.00 -15.60 -9.86
CA VAL A 55 -12.98 -16.17 -10.75
C VAL A 55 -12.22 -15.05 -11.47
N PHE A 56 -12.89 -13.96 -11.86
CA PHE A 56 -12.25 -12.82 -12.50
C PHE A 56 -11.23 -12.14 -11.59
N ASP A 57 -11.61 -11.86 -10.35
CA ASP A 57 -10.70 -11.26 -9.37
C ASP A 57 -9.51 -12.19 -9.07
N THR A 58 -9.77 -13.48 -8.94
CA THR A 58 -8.73 -14.48 -8.65
C THR A 58 -7.74 -14.61 -9.81
N ALA A 59 -8.22 -14.64 -11.06
CA ALA A 59 -7.38 -14.68 -12.24
C ALA A 59 -6.54 -13.40 -12.40
N LEU A 60 -7.16 -12.23 -12.21
CA LEU A 60 -6.44 -10.95 -12.26
C LEU A 60 -5.35 -10.87 -11.18
N ALA A 61 -5.64 -11.37 -9.97
CA ALA A 61 -4.67 -11.43 -8.90
C ALA A 61 -3.48 -12.31 -9.26
N LEU A 62 -3.71 -13.49 -9.87
CA LEU A 62 -2.64 -14.39 -10.31
C LEU A 62 -1.70 -13.70 -11.30
N VAL A 63 -2.24 -13.14 -12.39
CA VAL A 63 -1.44 -12.45 -13.41
C VAL A 63 -0.62 -11.32 -12.81
N ASN A 64 -1.22 -10.51 -11.93
CA ASN A 64 -0.52 -9.39 -11.31
C ASN A 64 0.53 -9.83 -10.29
N ILE A 65 0.32 -10.95 -9.58
CA ILE A 65 1.34 -11.53 -8.68
C ILE A 65 2.53 -12.02 -9.50
N GLU A 66 2.29 -12.73 -10.59
CA GLU A 66 3.34 -13.25 -11.47
C GLU A 66 4.15 -12.11 -12.09
N GLU A 67 3.50 -11.08 -12.64
CA GLU A 67 4.15 -9.88 -13.18
C GLU A 67 5.02 -9.20 -12.12
N VAL A 68 4.48 -8.94 -10.92
CA VAL A 68 5.22 -8.28 -9.84
C VAL A 68 6.40 -9.13 -9.34
N SER A 69 6.25 -10.45 -9.32
CA SER A 69 7.31 -11.38 -8.93
C SER A 69 8.44 -11.39 -9.96
N ASN A 70 8.09 -11.56 -11.25
CA ASN A 70 9.04 -11.64 -12.36
C ASN A 70 9.79 -10.33 -12.59
N GLU A 71 9.10 -9.19 -12.47
CA GLU A 71 9.66 -7.86 -12.70
C GLU A 71 10.05 -7.14 -11.39
N SER A 72 10.25 -7.89 -10.29
CA SER A 72 10.46 -7.32 -8.96
C SER A 72 11.62 -6.31 -8.89
N ASP A 73 12.73 -6.57 -9.59
CA ASP A 73 13.89 -5.68 -9.64
C ASP A 73 13.61 -4.36 -10.38
N LYS A 74 12.81 -4.41 -11.45
CA LYS A 74 12.36 -3.20 -12.16
C LYS A 74 11.50 -2.34 -11.23
N PHE A 75 10.55 -2.94 -10.52
CA PHE A 75 9.72 -2.21 -9.56
C PHE A 75 10.54 -1.64 -8.39
N LYS A 76 11.49 -2.40 -7.84
CA LYS A 76 12.43 -1.92 -6.81
C LYS A 76 13.20 -0.68 -7.30
N LYS A 77 13.76 -0.72 -8.51
CA LYS A 77 14.47 0.42 -9.12
C LYS A 77 13.56 1.64 -9.29
N GLU A 78 12.33 1.46 -9.75
CA GLU A 78 11.37 2.57 -9.89
C GLU A 78 10.93 3.14 -8.54
N ILE A 79 10.72 2.31 -7.52
CA ILE A 79 10.45 2.75 -6.13
C ILE A 79 11.58 3.63 -5.61
N ILE A 80 12.83 3.21 -5.78
CA ILE A 80 14.01 3.99 -5.37
C ILE A 80 14.03 5.35 -6.08
N LYS A 81 13.67 5.41 -7.36
CA LYS A 81 13.57 6.69 -8.08
C LYS A 81 12.50 7.61 -7.47
N ARG A 82 11.36 7.08 -7.01
CA ARG A 82 10.33 7.87 -6.32
C ARG A 82 10.81 8.37 -4.97
N GLN A 83 11.48 7.52 -4.19
CA GLN A 83 12.06 7.90 -2.89
C GLN A 83 13.09 9.02 -3.06
N LYS A 84 13.97 8.92 -4.07
CA LYS A 84 14.96 9.98 -4.38
C LYS A 84 14.32 11.30 -4.77
N ILE A 85 13.18 11.28 -5.48
CA ILE A 85 12.43 12.51 -5.79
C ILE A 85 11.92 13.15 -4.50
N VAL A 86 11.33 12.37 -3.59
CA VAL A 86 10.84 12.89 -2.31
C VAL A 86 11.97 13.43 -1.45
N LYS A 87 13.09 12.70 -1.33
CA LYS A 87 14.28 13.17 -0.61
C LYS A 87 14.80 14.48 -1.17
N LYS A 88 14.88 14.62 -2.50
CA LYS A 88 15.34 15.87 -3.12
C LYS A 88 14.37 17.04 -2.91
N SER A 89 13.06 16.79 -2.91
CA SER A 89 12.05 17.83 -2.82
C SER A 89 11.78 18.30 -1.40
N LEU A 90 11.77 17.38 -0.42
CA LEU A 90 11.32 17.67 0.95
C LEU A 90 12.37 17.31 2.02
N ASP A 91 13.56 16.85 1.63
CA ASP A 91 14.59 16.32 2.52
C ASP A 91 14.17 15.11 3.38
N ILE A 92 13.09 14.41 3.00
CA ILE A 92 12.57 13.25 3.72
C ILE A 92 13.10 11.93 3.15
N ASP A 93 13.75 11.13 3.99
CA ASP A 93 14.20 9.78 3.64
C ASP A 93 13.08 8.74 3.80
N LEU A 94 12.44 8.42 2.68
CA LEU A 94 11.39 7.41 2.64
C LEU A 94 11.93 5.98 2.57
N LYS A 95 11.54 5.15 3.55
CA LYS A 95 11.76 3.70 3.52
C LYS A 95 10.69 2.93 2.73
N SER A 96 9.57 3.57 2.38
CA SER A 96 8.46 2.98 1.62
C SER A 96 7.80 4.01 0.69
N LEU A 97 6.82 3.61 -0.12
CA LEU A 97 6.00 4.53 -0.92
C LEU A 97 4.84 5.20 -0.14
N ILE A 98 4.97 5.33 1.17
CA ILE A 98 4.00 6.06 1.99
C ILE A 98 4.71 7.30 2.53
N LEU A 99 4.29 8.47 2.06
CA LEU A 99 4.76 9.77 2.51
C LEU A 99 3.70 10.41 3.41
N PRO A 100 3.85 10.35 4.74
CA PRO A 100 3.00 11.10 5.64
C PRO A 100 3.49 12.55 5.72
N ILE A 101 2.62 13.51 5.41
CA ILE A 101 2.85 14.94 5.65
C ILE A 101 2.03 15.34 6.89
N PRO A 102 2.67 15.64 8.03
CA PRO A 102 1.96 16.06 9.23
C PRO A 102 1.15 17.33 9.01
N VAL A 103 -0.04 17.40 9.61
CA VAL A 103 -0.90 18.59 9.60
C VAL A 103 -1.27 18.93 11.04
N PRO A 104 -1.40 20.23 11.41
CA PRO A 104 -1.68 20.60 12.80
C PRO A 104 -3.04 20.13 13.33
N THR A 105 -4.10 20.23 12.50
CA THR A 105 -5.47 19.88 12.93
C THR A 105 -6.25 19.10 11.86
N ASN A 106 -7.35 18.47 12.27
CA ASN A 106 -8.21 17.70 11.37
C ASN A 106 -8.86 18.61 10.31
N GLU A 107 -9.28 19.81 10.71
CA GLU A 107 -9.89 20.82 9.86
C GLU A 107 -8.88 21.31 8.82
N MET A 108 -7.63 21.53 9.23
CA MET A 108 -6.55 21.89 8.32
C MET A 108 -6.28 20.77 7.31
N ALA A 109 -6.30 19.50 7.72
CA ALA A 109 -6.06 18.39 6.81
C ALA A 109 -7.13 18.32 5.71
N LEU A 110 -8.40 18.54 6.07
CA LEU A 110 -9.51 18.60 5.12
C LEU A 110 -9.39 19.82 4.18
N LYS A 111 -9.12 21.00 4.73
CA LYS A 111 -8.95 22.24 3.94
C LYS A 111 -7.79 22.12 2.94
N LEU A 112 -6.67 21.56 3.35
CA LEU A 112 -5.51 21.35 2.46
C LEU A 112 -5.81 20.32 1.38
N GLN A 113 -6.49 19.21 1.73
CA GLN A 113 -6.93 18.21 0.76
C GLN A 113 -7.85 18.83 -0.31
N GLU A 114 -8.85 19.59 0.13
CA GLU A 114 -9.78 20.29 -0.77
C GLU A 114 -9.04 21.30 -1.66
N ALA A 115 -8.14 22.10 -1.10
CA ALA A 115 -7.35 23.06 -1.86
C ALA A 115 -6.47 22.39 -2.92
N LEU A 116 -5.82 21.27 -2.59
CA LEU A 116 -5.02 20.48 -3.54
C LEU A 116 -5.89 19.87 -4.64
N MET A 117 -7.08 19.40 -4.31
CA MET A 117 -8.00 18.82 -5.27
C MET A 117 -8.59 19.89 -6.21
N VAL A 118 -9.21 20.92 -5.66
CA VAL A 118 -9.94 21.95 -6.42
C VAL A 118 -8.99 22.83 -7.23
N LYS A 119 -7.87 23.27 -6.63
CA LYS A 119 -6.99 24.25 -7.28
C LYS A 119 -5.91 23.61 -8.15
N LYS A 120 -5.57 22.33 -7.90
CA LYS A 120 -4.41 21.67 -8.51
C LYS A 120 -4.71 20.28 -9.09
N GLY A 121 -5.92 19.75 -8.91
CA GLY A 121 -6.33 18.45 -9.44
C GLY A 121 -5.72 17.25 -8.72
N TYR A 122 -5.17 17.43 -7.51
CA TYR A 122 -4.54 16.35 -6.75
C TYR A 122 -5.44 15.82 -5.64
N LEU A 123 -5.91 14.58 -5.78
CA LEU A 123 -6.60 13.86 -4.71
C LEU A 123 -5.57 13.16 -3.80
N VAL A 124 -5.37 13.71 -2.60
CA VAL A 124 -4.53 13.13 -1.54
C VAL A 124 -5.39 12.66 -0.38
N GLY A 125 -4.96 11.66 0.39
CA GLY A 125 -5.76 11.16 1.52
C GLY A 125 -5.56 11.99 2.78
N ALA A 126 -6.60 12.65 3.29
CA ALA A 126 -6.58 13.29 4.62
C ALA A 126 -6.92 12.25 5.71
N ILE A 127 -5.89 11.69 6.36
CA ILE A 127 -6.04 10.71 7.43
C ILE A 127 -6.04 11.45 8.76
N ARG A 128 -7.08 11.25 9.56
CA ARG A 128 -7.36 11.99 10.80
C ARG A 128 -7.78 11.04 11.91
N GLN A 129 -8.01 11.58 13.10
CA GLN A 129 -8.57 10.81 14.21
C GLN A 129 -9.92 10.17 13.82
N PRO A 130 -10.25 8.97 14.35
CA PRO A 130 -9.48 8.17 15.32
C PRO A 130 -8.35 7.32 14.69
N THR A 131 -8.20 7.32 13.36
CA THR A 131 -7.24 6.44 12.64
C THR A 131 -5.77 6.76 12.96
N VAL A 132 -5.44 8.01 13.28
CA VAL A 132 -4.09 8.47 13.65
C VAL A 132 -4.17 9.49 14.78
N SER A 133 -3.17 9.53 15.66
CA SER A 133 -3.12 10.46 16.80
C SER A 133 -2.96 11.92 16.37
N LYS A 134 -2.18 12.17 15.32
CA LYS A 134 -2.01 13.47 14.67
C LYS A 134 -2.43 13.36 13.20
N PRO A 135 -3.21 14.32 12.67
CA PRO A 135 -3.68 14.27 11.30
C PRO A 135 -2.52 14.39 10.30
N ILE A 136 -2.66 13.70 9.17
CA ILE A 136 -1.66 13.68 8.09
C ILE A 136 -2.36 13.79 6.73
N LEU A 137 -1.66 14.37 5.76
CA LEU A 137 -1.90 14.08 4.35
C LEU A 137 -1.04 12.89 3.96
N ARG A 138 -1.68 11.79 3.56
CA ARG A 138 -1.00 10.59 3.09
C ARG A 138 -0.85 10.65 1.59
N ILE A 139 0.38 10.92 1.14
CA ILE A 139 0.76 10.88 -0.27
C ILE A 139 1.37 9.52 -0.56
N ILE A 140 0.96 8.91 -1.68
CA ILE A 140 1.55 7.67 -2.18
C ILE A 140 2.21 8.00 -3.51
N PRO A 141 3.56 8.05 -3.60
CA PRO A 141 4.29 8.25 -4.85
C PRO A 141 4.15 7.04 -5.81
N ARG A 142 2.93 6.79 -6.31
CA ARG A 142 2.57 5.64 -7.13
C ARG A 142 3.41 5.56 -8.40
N LEU A 143 3.78 4.34 -8.80
CA LEU A 143 4.57 4.11 -10.01
C LEU A 143 3.81 4.46 -11.29
N GLY A 144 2.48 4.24 -11.30
CA GLY A 144 1.61 4.60 -12.44
C GLY A 144 1.41 6.10 -12.64
N SER A 145 1.76 6.95 -11.68
CA SER A 145 1.72 8.41 -11.84
C SER A 145 3.04 8.94 -12.39
N SER A 146 3.03 9.95 -13.26
CA SER A 146 4.27 10.48 -13.84
C SER A 146 5.20 11.08 -12.77
N LYS A 147 6.52 10.99 -12.99
CA LYS A 147 7.53 11.60 -12.09
C LYS A 147 7.39 13.13 -12.05
N LYS A 148 6.96 13.74 -13.16
CA LYS A 148 6.67 15.18 -13.26
C LYS A 148 5.49 15.58 -12.38
N ALA A 149 4.39 14.82 -12.41
CA ALA A 149 3.23 15.05 -11.55
C ALA A 149 3.58 14.93 -10.07
N LEU A 150 4.38 13.91 -9.70
CA LEU A 150 4.89 13.79 -8.33
C LEU A 150 5.68 15.03 -7.90
N LYS A 151 6.66 15.47 -8.70
CA LYS A 151 7.44 16.68 -8.38
C LYS A 151 6.56 17.91 -8.22
N SER A 152 5.61 18.09 -9.15
CA SER A 152 4.68 19.22 -9.10
C SER A 152 3.80 19.19 -7.85
N LEU A 153 3.33 18.02 -7.41
CA LEU A 153 2.58 17.88 -6.16
C LEU A 153 3.45 18.24 -4.95
N LEU A 154 4.70 17.77 -4.92
CA LEU A 154 5.59 17.99 -3.78
C LEU A 154 5.96 19.46 -3.59
N ASN A 155 5.97 20.27 -4.65
CA ASN A 155 6.22 21.72 -4.55
C ASN A 155 5.13 22.50 -3.78
N HIS A 156 4.07 21.85 -3.33
CA HIS A 156 3.03 22.44 -2.49
C HIS A 156 3.26 22.23 -0.99
N PHE A 157 4.36 21.58 -0.62
CA PHE A 157 4.79 21.30 0.75
C PHE A 157 6.22 21.78 0.95
#